data_AF-A0A7Y8TY80-F1
#
_entry.id   AF-A0A7Y8TY80-F1
#
_cell.length_a   1.000
_cell.length_b   1.000
_cell.length_c   1.000
_cell.angle_alpha   90.00
_cell.angle_beta   90.00
_cell.angle_gamma   90.00
#
_symmetry.space_group_name_H-M   'P 1'
#
loop_
_entity.id
_entity.type
_entity.pdbx_description
1 polymer ?
#
loop_
_entity_poly.entity_id
_entity_poly.type
_entity_poly.pdbx_seq_one_letter_code
_entity_poly.pdbx_strand_id
1 'polypeptide(L)'
;MIILRTIITAIVLLFIIIYACFVLITSNPCTRIDRATVPVRYASEFAKTMAKPWSQPETLNGIDQWSAKQRLRLAILFRIQFYSDHVPPIRCDWDIYKEQVLGSDNGLIEKERAKEAERMQNDQAGNN
;
A
#
# COMPACT_ATOMS: atom_id res chain seq x y z
N MET A 1 -5.56 -17.88 32.02
CA MET A 1 -6.04 -17.41 30.70
C MET A 1 -6.08 -15.89 30.54
N ILE A 2 -6.47 -15.11 31.57
CA ILE A 2 -6.54 -13.63 31.45
C ILE A 2 -5.15 -13.00 31.28
N ILE A 3 -4.17 -13.40 32.10
CA ILE A 3 -2.80 -12.86 32.06
C ILE A 3 -2.12 -13.09 30.69
N LEU A 4 -2.26 -14.28 30.13
CA LEU A 4 -1.72 -14.61 28.80
C LEU A 4 -2.38 -13.74 27.71
N ARG A 5 -3.70 -13.55 27.78
CA ARG A 5 -4.43 -12.69 26.84
C ARG A 5 -3.96 -11.24 26.94
N THR A 6 -3.78 -10.71 28.15
CA THR A 6 -3.31 -9.33 28.36
C THR A 6 -1.88 -9.12 27.85
N ILE A 7 -0.99 -10.11 28.04
CA ILE A 7 0.38 -10.06 27.52
C ILE A 7 0.36 -10.05 25.99
N ILE A 8 -0.40 -10.95 25.36
CA ILE A 8 -0.53 -10.99 23.89
C ILE A 8 -1.08 -9.66 23.36
N THR A 9 -2.14 -9.11 23.98
CA THR A 9 -2.68 -7.81 23.56
C THR A 9 -1.69 -6.67 23.72
N ALA A 10 -0.89 -6.66 24.79
CA ALA A 10 0.13 -5.63 25.02
C ALA A 10 1.23 -5.71 23.96
N ILE A 11 1.68 -6.92 23.61
CA ILE A 11 2.68 -7.14 22.55
C ILE A 11 2.13 -6.67 21.19
N VAL A 12 0.89 -7.03 20.86
CA VAL A 12 0.25 -6.60 19.61
C VAL A 12 0.13 -5.08 19.55
N LEU A 13 -0.31 -4.43 20.63
CA LEU A 13 -0.37 -2.97 20.71
C LEU A 13 1.00 -2.31 20.53
N LEU A 14 2.03 -2.86 21.17
CA LEU A 14 3.40 -2.37 21.01
C LEU A 14 3.85 -2.44 19.54
N PHE A 15 3.59 -3.55 18.84
CA PHE A 15 3.88 -3.67 17.42
C PHE A 15 3.11 -2.65 16.56
N ILE A 16 1.82 -2.40 16.88
CA ILE A 16 1.02 -1.39 16.18
C ILE A 16 1.62 0.01 16.37
N ILE A 17 2.04 0.35 17.58
CA ILE A 17 2.66 1.65 17.87
C ILE A 17 3.98 1.81 17.11
N ILE A 18 4.85 0.80 17.16
CA ILE A 18 6.13 0.80 16.43
C ILE A 18 5.88 0.97 14.93
N TYR A 19 4.90 0.25 14.38
CA TYR A 19 4.53 0.36 12.97
C TYR A 19 4.01 1.76 12.61
N ALA A 20 3.13 2.32 13.44
CA ALA A 20 2.62 3.68 13.24
C ALA A 20 3.76 4.71 13.26
N CYS A 21 4.68 4.62 14.22
CA CYS A 21 5.87 5.46 14.27
C CYS A 21 6.74 5.31 13.01
N PHE A 22 6.98 4.08 12.56
CA PHE A 22 7.76 3.80 11.35
C PHE A 22 7.13 4.40 10.07
N VAL A 23 5.80 4.31 9.94
CA VAL A 23 5.08 4.90 8.80
C VAL A 23 5.12 6.43 8.87
N LEU A 24 4.87 7.01 10.04
CA LEU A 24 4.70 8.46 10.21
C LEU A 24 6.01 9.26 10.30
N ILE A 25 7.17 8.63 10.49
CA ILE A 25 8.46 9.32 10.59
C ILE A 25 8.86 10.09 9.31
N THR A 26 8.23 9.83 8.17
CA THR A 26 8.43 10.60 6.94
C THR A 26 7.30 11.63 6.71
N SER A 27 7.70 12.84 6.32
CA SER A 27 6.78 13.89 5.86
C SER A 27 6.36 13.70 4.41
N ASN A 28 7.12 12.95 3.60
CA ASN A 28 6.79 12.69 2.20
C ASN A 28 5.63 11.67 2.10
N PRO A 29 4.50 12.03 1.49
CA PRO A 29 3.33 11.17 1.39
C PRO A 29 3.59 9.90 0.57
N CYS A 30 4.40 9.95 -0.50
CA CYS A 30 4.77 8.78 -1.29
C CYS A 30 5.58 7.79 -0.47
N THR A 31 6.60 8.27 0.25
CA THR A 31 7.38 7.42 1.15
C THR A 31 6.53 6.85 2.28
N ARG A 32 5.53 7.60 2.77
CA ARG A 32 4.60 7.13 3.79
C ARG A 32 3.74 5.97 3.27
N ILE A 33 3.19 6.13 2.07
CA ILE A 33 2.41 5.08 1.40
C ILE A 33 3.28 3.84 1.16
N ASP A 34 4.51 4.01 0.65
CA ASP A 34 5.42 2.90 0.41
C ASP A 34 5.73 2.14 1.70
N ARG A 35 6.00 2.86 2.79
CA ARG A 35 6.21 2.27 4.12
C ARG A 35 4.99 1.54 4.65
N ALA A 36 3.78 2.04 4.38
CA ALA A 36 2.55 1.37 4.76
C ALA A 36 2.35 0.02 4.03
N THR A 37 3.01 -0.19 2.88
CA THR A 37 2.96 -1.47 2.14
C THR A 37 4.07 -2.45 2.53
N VAL A 38 5.04 -2.02 3.35
CA VAL A 38 6.18 -2.85 3.77
C VAL A 38 5.77 -4.17 4.46
N PRO A 39 4.72 -4.23 5.30
CA PRO A 39 4.30 -5.50 5.90
C PRO A 39 3.96 -6.58 4.86
N VAL A 40 3.40 -6.20 3.70
CA VAL A 40 3.12 -7.15 2.60
C VAL A 40 4.40 -7.69 2.00
N ARG A 41 5.43 -6.85 1.85
CA ARG A 41 6.75 -7.29 1.43
C ARG A 41 7.31 -8.32 2.42
N TYR A 42 7.30 -8.03 3.71
CA TYR A 42 7.83 -8.97 4.71
C TYR A 42 7.04 -10.28 4.77
N ALA A 43 5.71 -10.21 4.65
CA ALA A 43 4.88 -11.42 4.56
C ALA A 43 5.24 -12.27 3.33
N SER A 44 5.49 -11.64 2.18
CA SER A 44 5.92 -12.36 0.98
C SER A 44 7.34 -12.94 1.10
N GLU A 45 8.29 -12.23 1.69
CA GLU A 45 9.66 -12.73 1.93
C GLU A 45 9.65 -13.91 2.90
N PHE A 46 8.80 -13.85 3.93
CA PHE A 46 8.58 -14.96 4.85
C PHE A 46 7.98 -16.17 4.12
N ALA A 47 6.90 -15.96 3.36
CA ALA A 47 6.27 -17.02 2.57
C ALA A 47 7.25 -17.65 1.58
N LYS A 48 8.06 -16.84 0.90
CA LYS A 48 9.11 -17.28 -0.02
C LYS A 48 10.18 -18.11 0.69
N THR A 49 10.64 -17.66 1.86
CA THR A 49 11.64 -18.38 2.67
C THR A 49 11.11 -19.74 3.11
N MET A 50 9.85 -19.81 3.54
CA MET A 50 9.19 -21.06 3.95
C MET A 50 8.91 -21.98 2.75
N ALA A 51 8.59 -21.43 1.59
CA ALA A 51 8.29 -22.17 0.38
C ALA A 51 9.55 -22.63 -0.37
N LYS A 52 10.68 -21.93 -0.25
CA LYS A 52 11.95 -22.23 -0.94
C LYS A 52 12.39 -23.70 -0.87
N PRO A 53 12.30 -24.42 0.27
CA PRO A 53 12.68 -25.83 0.32
C PRO A 53 11.75 -26.79 -0.45
N TRP A 54 10.54 -26.35 -0.81
CA TRP A 54 9.48 -27.23 -1.33
C TRP A 54 8.92 -26.79 -2.69
N SER A 55 9.37 -25.68 -3.25
CA SER A 55 8.76 -25.06 -4.42
C SER A 55 9.75 -24.82 -5.56
N GLN A 56 9.21 -24.85 -6.77
CA GLN A 56 9.96 -24.57 -7.99
C GLN A 56 10.23 -23.06 -8.13
N PRO A 57 11.31 -22.66 -8.85
CA PRO A 57 11.66 -21.26 -9.03
C PRO A 57 10.53 -20.42 -9.67
N GLU A 58 9.70 -21.03 -10.51
CA GLU A 58 8.52 -20.37 -11.11
C GLU A 58 7.48 -19.98 -10.05
N THR A 59 7.27 -20.83 -9.05
CA THR A 59 6.36 -20.55 -7.92
C THR A 59 6.89 -19.41 -7.06
N LEU A 60 8.22 -19.37 -6.81
CA LEU A 60 8.86 -18.30 -6.06
C LEU A 60 8.74 -16.95 -6.79
N ASN A 61 8.91 -16.94 -8.11
CA ASN A 61 8.67 -15.74 -8.93
C ASN A 61 7.20 -15.31 -8.90
N GLY A 62 6.26 -16.27 -8.87
CA GLY A 62 4.84 -16.00 -8.70
C GLY A 62 4.52 -15.28 -7.38
N ILE A 63 5.18 -15.66 -6.29
CA ILE A 63 5.05 -15.00 -4.98
C ILE A 63 5.54 -13.55 -5.05
N ASP A 64 6.68 -13.31 -5.71
CA ASP A 64 7.24 -11.96 -5.87
C ASP A 64 6.32 -11.07 -6.71
N GLN A 65 5.80 -11.58 -7.84
CA GLN A 65 4.87 -10.86 -8.70
C GLN A 65 3.54 -10.56 -7.98
N TRP A 66 3.02 -11.54 -7.25
CA TRP A 66 1.81 -11.36 -6.44
C TRP A 66 2.03 -10.29 -5.37
N SER A 67 3.16 -10.32 -4.66
CA SER A 67 3.52 -9.33 -3.64
C SER A 67 3.60 -7.92 -4.23
N ALA A 68 4.30 -7.75 -5.36
CA ALA A 68 4.40 -6.48 -6.04
C ALA A 68 3.01 -5.94 -6.43
N LYS A 69 2.13 -6.80 -6.95
CA LYS A 69 0.76 -6.44 -7.32
C LYS A 69 -0.07 -6.00 -6.12
N GLN A 70 0.01 -6.71 -5.00
CA GLN A 70 -0.74 -6.37 -3.80
C GLN A 70 -0.23 -5.08 -3.14
N ARG A 71 1.08 -4.87 -3.11
CA ARG A 71 1.67 -3.62 -2.60
C ARG A 71 1.19 -2.43 -3.39
N LEU A 72 1.16 -2.54 -4.72
CA LEU A 72 0.68 -1.47 -5.60
C LEU A 72 -0.82 -1.20 -5.43
N ARG A 73 -1.65 -2.25 -5.28
CA ARG A 73 -3.08 -2.09 -4.98
C ARG A 73 -3.32 -1.37 -3.66
N LEU A 74 -2.59 -1.77 -2.61
CA LEU A 74 -2.69 -1.11 -1.31
C LEU A 74 -2.19 0.33 -1.37
N ALA A 75 -1.13 0.60 -2.12
CA ALA A 75 -0.62 1.96 -2.31
C ALA A 75 -1.68 2.88 -2.93
N ILE A 76 -2.35 2.42 -3.99
CA ILE A 76 -3.46 3.15 -4.62
C ILE A 76 -4.63 3.33 -3.65
N LEU A 77 -5.03 2.28 -2.92
CA LEU A 77 -6.08 2.38 -1.91
C LEU A 77 -5.75 3.41 -0.81
N PHE A 78 -4.51 3.42 -0.31
CA PHE A 78 -4.07 4.39 0.68
C PHE A 78 -4.04 5.81 0.12
N ARG A 79 -3.62 5.98 -1.14
CA ARG A 79 -3.71 7.28 -1.81
C ARG A 79 -5.16 7.75 -1.91
N ILE A 80 -6.07 6.90 -2.40
CA ILE A 80 -7.49 7.21 -2.51
C ILE A 80 -8.11 7.55 -1.14
N GLN A 81 -7.73 6.83 -0.08
CA GLN A 81 -8.35 6.99 1.23
C GLN A 81 -7.85 8.21 2.00
N PHE A 82 -6.55 8.49 1.94
CA PHE A 82 -5.91 9.50 2.79
C PHE A 82 -5.47 10.76 2.05
N TYR A 83 -5.36 10.69 0.73
CA TYR A 83 -4.76 11.74 -0.08
C TYR A 83 -5.60 12.09 -1.32
N SER A 84 -6.86 11.63 -1.40
CA SER A 84 -7.74 12.01 -2.52
C SER A 84 -8.15 13.47 -2.50
N ASP A 85 -8.06 14.14 -1.34
CA ASP A 85 -8.40 15.55 -1.18
C ASP A 85 -7.17 16.48 -1.29
N HIS A 86 -5.99 15.98 -1.66
CA HIS A 86 -4.80 16.82 -1.90
C HIS A 86 -4.81 17.43 -3.31
N VAL A 87 -4.67 18.76 -3.38
CA VAL A 87 -4.49 19.52 -4.62
C VAL A 87 -3.20 20.33 -4.54
N PRO A 88 -2.23 20.14 -5.45
CA PRO A 88 -2.24 19.20 -6.59
C PRO A 88 -2.18 17.71 -6.16
N PRO A 89 -2.66 16.78 -7.01
CA PRO A 89 -2.68 15.36 -6.71
C PRO A 89 -1.27 14.81 -6.50
N ILE A 90 -1.14 13.91 -5.52
CA ILE A 90 0.16 13.33 -5.14
C ILE A 90 0.60 12.33 -6.22
N ARG A 91 1.71 12.63 -6.89
CA ARG A 91 2.37 11.74 -7.85
C ARG A 91 3.57 11.06 -7.21
N CYS A 92 3.67 9.74 -7.35
CA CYS A 92 4.75 8.93 -6.81
C CYS A 92 5.46 8.15 -7.93
N ASP A 93 6.72 7.77 -7.71
CA ASP A 93 7.53 7.07 -8.72
C ASP A 93 6.87 5.77 -9.24
N TRP A 94 6.06 5.14 -8.39
CA TRP A 94 5.35 3.92 -8.74
C TRP A 94 4.16 4.10 -9.67
N ASP A 95 3.73 5.34 -9.93
CA ASP A 95 2.70 5.62 -10.94
C ASP A 95 3.16 5.22 -12.35
N ILE A 96 4.46 5.28 -12.63
CA ILE A 96 5.03 5.01 -13.96
C ILE A 96 4.78 3.55 -14.38
N TYR A 97 4.82 2.62 -13.42
CA TYR A 97 4.68 1.19 -13.70
C TYR A 97 3.35 0.61 -13.24
N LYS A 98 2.43 1.43 -12.70
CA LYS A 98 1.22 0.88 -12.09
C LYS A 98 0.32 0.14 -13.07
N GLU A 99 0.18 0.67 -14.29
CA GLU A 99 -0.63 0.08 -15.35
C GLU A 99 -0.01 -1.18 -15.92
N GLN A 100 1.33 -1.23 -16.00
CA GLN A 100 2.07 -2.42 -16.42
C GLN A 100 1.88 -3.59 -15.44
N VAL A 101 1.88 -3.31 -14.13
CA VAL A 101 1.80 -4.35 -13.08
C VAL A 101 0.34 -4.78 -12.80
N LEU A 102 -0.61 -3.85 -12.88
CA LEU A 102 -2.00 -4.09 -12.52
C LEU A 102 -2.92 -4.42 -13.70
N GLY A 103 -2.50 -4.08 -14.93
CA GLY A 103 -3.35 -4.02 -16.11
C GLY A 103 -4.03 -2.66 -16.22
N SER A 104 -4.14 -2.14 -17.45
CA SER A 104 -4.80 -0.87 -17.77
C SER A 104 -6.27 -0.84 -17.33
N ASP A 105 -6.96 -1.98 -17.43
CA ASP A 105 -8.41 -2.09 -17.16
C ASP A 105 -8.73 -2.39 -15.68
N ASN A 106 -7.79 -2.07 -14.78
CA ASN A 106 -8.01 -2.31 -13.37
C ASN A 106 -8.92 -1.23 -12.79
N GLY A 107 -10.13 -1.62 -12.36
CA GLY A 107 -11.13 -0.69 -11.79
C GLY A 107 -10.64 0.15 -10.60
N LEU A 108 -9.52 -0.23 -9.97
CA LEU A 108 -8.88 0.57 -8.93
C LEU A 108 -8.18 1.83 -9.49
N ILE A 109 -7.54 1.71 -10.65
CA ILE A 109 -6.89 2.82 -11.36
C ILE A 109 -7.96 3.76 -11.92
N GLU A 110 -9.03 3.21 -12.47
CA GLU A 110 -10.18 3.98 -12.94
C GLU A 110 -10.82 4.80 -11.81
N LYS A 111 -11.01 4.17 -10.63
CA LYS A 111 -11.53 4.85 -9.44
C LYS A 111 -10.61 5.96 -8.93
N GLU A 112 -9.31 5.77 -8.99
CA GLU A 112 -8.32 6.80 -8.66
C GLU A 112 -8.45 8.01 -9.60
N ARG A 113 -8.45 7.77 -10.91
CA ARG A 113 -8.58 8.82 -11.94
C ARG A 113 -9.91 9.56 -11.83
N ALA A 114 -11.01 8.86 -11.60
CA ALA A 114 -12.34 9.47 -11.44
C ALA A 114 -12.35 10.44 -10.26
N LYS A 115 -11.83 10.04 -9.10
CA LYS A 115 -11.73 10.91 -7.92
C LYS A 115 -10.83 12.12 -8.16
N GLU A 116 -9.69 11.95 -8.84
CA GLU A 116 -8.83 13.07 -9.20
C GLU A 116 -9.54 14.06 -10.13
N ALA A 117 -10.27 13.57 -11.14
CA ALA A 117 -11.00 14.39 -12.10
C ALA A 117 -12.17 15.15 -11.46
N GLU A 118 -12.98 14.49 -10.62
CA GLU A 118 -14.06 15.12 -9.85
C GLU A 118 -13.55 16.29 -8.99
N ARG A 119 -12.37 16.15 -8.40
CA ARG A 119 -11.79 17.21 -7.54
C ARG A 119 -11.18 18.35 -8.34
N MET A 120 -10.48 18.07 -9.43
CA MET A 120 -9.98 19.13 -10.31
C MET A 120 -11.12 20.01 -10.88
N GLN A 121 -12.28 19.42 -11.18
CA GLN A 121 -13.47 20.17 -11.58
C GLN A 121 -14.06 21.02 -10.45
N ASN A 122 -14.13 20.47 -9.23
CA ASN A 122 -14.68 21.20 -8.07
C ASN A 122 -13.80 22.39 -7.65
N ASP A 123 -12.47 22.26 -7.70
CA ASP A 123 -11.55 23.36 -7.39
C ASP A 123 -11.57 24.47 -8.46
N GLN A 124 -11.78 24.11 -9.73
CA GLN A 124 -11.97 25.09 -10.81
C GLN A 124 -13.33 25.81 -10.70
N ALA A 125 -14.36 25.13 -10.20
CA ALA A 125 -15.68 25.73 -9.99
C ALA A 125 -15.78 26.60 -8.73
N GLY A 126 -14.98 26.33 -7.69
CA GLY A 126 -14.96 27.11 -6.44
C GLY A 126 -14.11 28.39 -6.48
N ASN A 127 -13.39 28.64 -7.58
CA ASN A 127 -12.55 29.82 -7.79
C ASN A 127 -13.18 30.86 -8.76
N ASN A 128 -14.44 30.68 -9.14
CA ASN A 128 -15.28 31.66 -9.86
C ASN A 128 -16.40 32.17 -8.95
#